data_AF-A0AAV1SPR9-F1
#
_entry.id   AF-A0AAV1SPR9-F1
#
_cell.length_a   1.000
_cell.length_b   1.000
_cell.length_c   1.000
_cell.angle_alpha   90.00
_cell.angle_beta   90.00
_cell.angle_gamma   90.00
#
_symmetry.space_group_name_H-M   'P 1'
#
loop_
_entity.id
_entity.type
_entity.pdbx_description
1 polymer ?
#
loop_
_entity_poly.entity_id
_entity_poly.type
_entity_poly.pdbx_seq_one_letter_code
_entity_poly.pdbx_strand_id
1 'polypeptide(L)'
;MERLKTDMEGISEGQKRIKEGQEEIRKKFEEIESECHKLKEETMNIAKQSDCNQIRINLMFGIVKARQDNNFAQADHLTQLLREEMAKE
;
A
#
# COMPACT_ATOMS: atom_id res chain seq x y z
N MET A 1 -46.71 38.72 1.11
CA MET A 1 -45.96 38.22 -0.06
C MET A 1 -44.46 38.48 0.07
N GLU A 2 -44.02 39.70 0.41
CA GLU A 2 -42.58 40.02 0.55
C GLU A 2 -41.77 39.07 1.46
N ARG A 3 -42.28 38.75 2.67
CA ARG A 3 -41.58 37.81 3.57
C ARG A 3 -41.33 36.43 2.95
N LEU A 4 -42.35 35.88 2.28
CA LEU A 4 -42.23 34.58 1.61
C LEU A 4 -41.19 34.61 0.50
N LYS A 5 -41.09 35.72 -0.23
CA LYS A 5 -40.09 35.91 -1.29
C LYS A 5 -38.67 35.96 -0.71
N THR A 6 -38.45 36.73 0.35
CA THR A 6 -37.16 36.77 1.05
C THR A 6 -36.76 35.41 1.61
N ASP A 7 -37.70 34.67 2.19
CA ASP A 7 -37.44 33.31 2.71
C ASP A 7 -37.07 32.35 1.57
N MET A 8 -37.77 32.41 0.42
CA MET A 8 -37.46 31.61 -0.77
C MET A 8 -36.08 31.93 -1.35
N GLU A 9 -35.70 33.20 -1.41
CA GLU A 9 -34.37 33.63 -1.84
C GLU A 9 -33.29 33.07 -0.90
N GLY A 10 -33.48 33.17 0.42
CA GLY A 10 -32.57 32.60 1.41
C GLY A 10 -32.44 31.07 1.33
N ILE A 11 -33.54 30.36 1.08
CA ILE A 11 -33.51 28.90 0.83
C ILE A 11 -32.74 28.57 -0.44
N SER A 12 -32.97 29.31 -1.52
CA SER A 12 -32.27 29.11 -2.81
C SER A 12 -30.76 29.29 -2.66
N GLU A 13 -30.32 30.32 -1.94
CA GLU A 13 -28.89 30.52 -1.65
C GLU A 13 -28.32 29.41 -0.76
N GLY A 14 -29.08 28.97 0.25
CA GLY A 14 -28.71 27.85 1.11
C GLY A 14 -28.50 26.55 0.32
N GLN A 15 -29.43 26.24 -0.59
CA GLN A 15 -29.36 25.09 -1.48
C GLN A 15 -28.14 25.16 -2.41
N LYS A 16 -27.83 26.35 -2.95
CA LYS A 16 -26.64 26.56 -3.77
C LYS A 16 -25.36 26.25 -2.99
N ARG A 17 -25.22 26.80 -1.78
CA ARG A 17 -24.07 26.54 -0.89
C ARG A 17 -23.93 25.05 -0.54
N ILE A 18 -25.05 24.38 -0.26
CA ILE A 18 -25.05 22.93 0.01
C ILE A 18 -24.54 22.15 -1.20
N LYS A 19 -25.02 22.48 -2.41
CA LYS A 19 -24.60 21.81 -3.64
C LYS A 19 -23.10 22.00 -3.92
N GLU A 20 -22.60 23.22 -3.73
CA GLU A 20 -21.18 23.53 -3.88
C GLU A 20 -20.32 22.75 -2.87
N GLY A 21 -20.74 22.70 -1.59
CA GLY A 21 -20.05 21.93 -0.57
C GLY A 21 -20.08 20.42 -0.83
N GLN A 22 -21.19 19.88 -1.34
CA GLN A 22 -21.30 18.47 -1.72
C GLN A 22 -20.34 18.11 -2.86
N GLU A 23 -20.21 18.99 -3.86
CA GLU A 23 -19.31 18.78 -4.99
C GLU A 23 -17.84 18.82 -4.54
N GLU A 24 -17.48 19.72 -3.63
CA GLU A 24 -16.13 19.77 -3.05
C GLU A 24 -15.81 18.51 -2.24
N ILE A 25 -16.76 18.08 -1.39
CA ILE A 25 -16.61 16.85 -0.60
C ILE A 25 -16.43 15.65 -1.52
N ARG A 26 -17.22 15.54 -2.58
CA ARG A 26 -17.12 14.44 -3.56
C ARG A 26 -15.73 14.36 -4.18
N LYS A 27 -15.17 15.48 -4.64
CA LYS A 27 -13.81 15.54 -5.19
C LYS A 27 -12.75 15.08 -4.20
N LYS A 28 -12.86 15.52 -2.94
CA LYS A 28 -11.95 15.09 -1.86
C LYS A 28 -12.02 13.58 -1.62
N PHE A 29 -13.22 12.99 -1.65
CA PHE A 29 -13.37 11.54 -1.52
C PHE A 29 -12.78 10.79 -2.72
N GLU A 30 -12.99 11.26 -3.94
CA GLU A 30 -12.38 10.68 -5.15
C GLU A 30 -10.83 10.70 -5.08
N GLU A 31 -10.25 11.80 -4.58
CA GLU A 31 -8.80 11.89 -4.34
C GLU A 31 -8.32 10.91 -3.26
N ILE A 32 -9.03 10.83 -2.12
CA ILE A 32 -8.72 9.88 -1.04
C ILE A 32 -8.78 8.44 -1.55
N GLU A 33 -9.81 8.07 -2.32
CA GLU A 33 -9.95 6.72 -2.87
C GLU A 33 -8.78 6.37 -3.80
N SER A 34 -8.37 7.31 -4.65
CA SER A 34 -7.18 7.17 -5.51
C SER A 34 -5.91 6.93 -4.69
N GLU A 35 -5.67 7.74 -3.67
CA GLU A 35 -4.48 7.57 -2.82
C GLU A 35 -4.53 6.27 -2.00
N CYS A 36 -5.70 5.87 -1.50
CA CYS A 36 -5.88 4.57 -0.85
C CYS A 36 -5.56 3.40 -1.78
N HIS A 37 -5.91 3.50 -3.07
CA HIS A 37 -5.58 2.47 -4.05
C HIS A 37 -4.08 2.34 -4.26
N LYS A 38 -3.38 3.47 -4.45
CA LYS A 38 -1.91 3.50 -4.57
C LYS A 38 -1.23 2.94 -3.33
N LEU A 39 -1.65 3.38 -2.14
CA LEU A 39 -1.08 2.92 -0.88
C LEU A 39 -1.25 1.40 -0.70
N LYS A 40 -2.39 0.85 -1.14
CA LYS A 40 -2.63 -0.60 -1.11
C LYS A 40 -1.67 -1.34 -2.04
N GLU A 41 -1.47 -0.85 -3.25
CA GLU A 41 -0.54 -1.45 -4.22
C GLU A 41 0.90 -1.42 -3.71
N GLU A 42 1.37 -0.27 -3.22
CA GLU A 42 2.69 -0.11 -2.63
C GLU A 42 2.88 -1.05 -1.43
N THR A 43 1.88 -1.15 -0.55
CA THR A 43 1.91 -2.06 0.60
C THR A 43 2.01 -3.52 0.16
N MET A 44 1.28 -3.92 -0.88
CA MET A 44 1.37 -5.29 -1.43
C MET A 44 2.75 -5.59 -2.02
N ASN A 45 3.36 -4.61 -2.70
CA ASN A 45 4.72 -4.75 -3.23
C ASN A 45 5.75 -4.89 -2.11
N ILE A 46 5.65 -4.05 -1.07
CA ILE A 46 6.52 -4.14 0.12
C ILE A 46 6.35 -5.49 0.82
N ALA A 47 5.13 -5.98 1.00
CA ALA A 47 4.87 -7.27 1.62
C ALA A 47 5.53 -8.41 0.82
N LYS A 48 5.35 -8.42 -0.50
CA LYS A 48 6.00 -9.41 -1.38
C LYS A 48 7.53 -9.37 -1.27
N GLN A 49 8.12 -8.17 -1.28
CA GLN A 49 9.56 -8.01 -1.10
C GLN A 49 10.02 -8.47 0.29
N SER A 50 9.24 -8.20 1.34
CA SER A 50 9.52 -8.66 2.70
C SER A 50 9.55 -10.19 2.77
N ASP A 51 8.61 -10.88 2.12
CA ASP A 51 8.58 -12.34 2.08
C ASP A 51 9.82 -12.90 1.36
N CYS A 52 10.20 -12.33 0.21
CA CYS A 52 11.43 -12.69 -0.50
C CYS A 52 12.68 -12.47 0.37
N ASN A 53 12.75 -11.34 1.07
CA ASN A 53 13.86 -11.04 1.98
C ASN A 53 13.92 -12.01 3.17
N GLN A 54 12.78 -12.42 3.72
CA GLN A 54 12.74 -13.40 4.79
C GLN A 54 13.29 -14.76 4.33
N ILE A 55 12.95 -15.19 3.11
CA ILE A 55 13.51 -16.42 2.50
C ILE A 55 15.04 -16.30 2.39
N ARG A 56 15.54 -15.17 1.87
CA ARG A 56 16.99 -14.92 1.72
C ARG A 56 17.72 -14.94 3.06
N ILE A 57 17.17 -14.27 4.07
CA ILE A 57 17.71 -14.27 5.43
C ILE A 57 17.76 -15.69 5.99
N ASN A 58 16.69 -16.46 5.86
CA ASN A 58 16.64 -17.85 6.34
C ASN A 58 17.72 -18.72 5.67
N LEU A 59 17.93 -18.56 4.36
CA LEU A 59 19.00 -19.23 3.62
C LEU A 59 20.38 -18.82 4.14
N MET A 60 20.63 -17.52 4.33
CA MET A 60 21.89 -17.01 4.89
C MET A 60 22.17 -17.58 6.29
N PHE A 61 21.16 -17.61 7.17
CA PHE A 61 21.28 -18.24 8.49
C PHE A 61 21.60 -19.74 8.37
N GLY A 62 20.93 -20.45 7.47
CA GLY A 62 21.19 -21.86 7.20
C GLY A 62 22.64 -22.12 6.75
N ILE A 63 23.19 -21.26 5.89
CA ILE A 63 24.59 -21.35 5.44
C ILE A 63 25.55 -21.19 6.62
N VAL A 64 25.34 -20.16 7.46
CA VAL A 64 26.19 -19.92 8.64
C VAL A 64 26.16 -21.13 9.58
N LYS A 65 24.98 -21.68 9.84
CA LYS A 65 24.82 -22.87 10.69
C LYS A 65 25.51 -24.10 10.08
N ALA A 66 25.31 -24.37 8.79
CA ALA A 66 25.96 -25.50 8.11
C ALA A 66 27.49 -25.40 8.16
N ARG A 67 28.04 -24.19 8.00
CA ARG A 67 29.49 -23.94 8.15
C ARG A 67 29.97 -24.17 9.59
N GLN A 68 29.20 -23.71 10.58
CA GLN A 68 29.50 -23.95 11.99
C GLN A 68 29.55 -25.47 12.31
N ASP A 69 28.66 -26.24 11.70
CA ASP A 69 28.58 -27.69 11.86
C ASP A 69 29.58 -28.46 10.96
N ASN A 70 30.50 -27.77 10.26
CA ASN A 70 31.43 -28.31 9.26
C ASN A 70 30.76 -29.09 8.11
N ASN A 71 29.46 -28.86 7.86
CA ASN A 71 28.72 -29.46 6.77
C ASN A 71 28.81 -28.57 5.51
N PHE A 72 29.95 -28.63 4.83
CA PHE A 72 30.22 -27.81 3.65
C PHE A 72 29.33 -28.15 2.46
N ALA A 73 28.95 -29.42 2.28
CA ALA A 73 28.03 -29.82 1.21
C ALA A 73 26.66 -29.13 1.36
N GLN A 74 26.11 -29.08 2.57
CA GLN A 74 24.87 -28.34 2.85
C GLN A 74 25.05 -26.83 2.68
N ALA A 75 26.17 -26.28 3.12
CA ALA A 75 26.46 -24.85 2.95
C ALA A 75 26.53 -24.44 1.47
N ASP A 76 27.17 -25.26 0.63
CA ASP A 76 27.27 -25.03 -0.81
C ASP A 76 25.90 -25.13 -1.49
N HIS A 77 25.10 -26.13 -1.13
CA HIS A 77 23.73 -26.27 -1.63
C HIS A 77 22.86 -25.06 -1.28
N LEU A 78 22.86 -24.63 -0.02
CA LEU A 78 22.10 -23.45 0.42
C LEU A 78 22.61 -22.15 -0.24
N THR A 79 23.93 -22.06 -0.50
CA THR A 79 24.52 -20.92 -1.23
C THR A 79 24.03 -20.87 -2.67
N GLN A 80 23.91 -22.03 -3.33
CA GLN A 80 23.36 -22.12 -4.68
C GLN A 80 21.88 -21.71 -4.71
N LEU A 81 21.07 -22.20 -3.76
CA LEU A 81 19.66 -21.79 -3.63
C LEU A 81 19.52 -20.28 -3.37
N LEU A 82 20.39 -19.70 -2.55
CA LEU A 82 20.38 -18.25 -2.31
C LEU A 82 20.68 -17.48 -3.60
N ARG A 83 21.64 -17.92 -4.43
CA ARG A 83 21.91 -17.29 -5.73
C ARG A 83 20.71 -17.37 -6.66
N GLU A 84 20.02 -18.50 -6.69
CA GLU A 84 18.81 -18.68 -7.49
C GLU A 84 17.69 -17.76 -7.01
N GLU A 85 17.47 -17.61 -5.70
CA GLU A 85 16.47 -16.67 -5.16
C GLU A 85 16.84 -15.19 -5.38
N MET A 86 18.13 -14.86 -5.38
CA MET A 86 18.59 -13.52 -5.71
C MET A 86 18.41 -13.19 -7.21
N ALA A 87 18.36 -14.20 -8.08
CA ALA A 87 18.18 -14.04 -9.52
C ALA A 87 16.69 -13.98 -9.96
N LYS A 88 15.74 -14.15 -9.03
CA LYS A 88 14.30 -14.02 -9.30
C LYS A 88 13.77 -12.59 -9.21
N GLU A 89 14.61 -11.65 -8.78
CA GLU A 89 14.39 -10.20 -8.88
C GLU A 89 14.86 -9.67 -10.23
#